data_AF-A0A9D9JK05-F1
#
_entry.id   AF-A0A9D9JK05-F1
#
_cell.length_a   1.000
_cell.length_b   1.000
_cell.length_c   1.000
_cell.angle_alpha   90.00
_cell.angle_beta   90.00
_cell.angle_gamma   90.00
#
_symmetry.space_group_name_H-M   'P 1'
#
loop_
_entity.id
_entity.type
_entity.pdbx_description
1 polymer ?
#
loop_
_entity_poly.entity_id
_entity_poly.type
_entity_poly.pdbx_seq_one_letter_code
_entity_poly.pdbx_strand_id
1 'polypeptide(L)'
;MDEASVLELAARLRDLTVAQLEAARAGEWDEALALLEERGTLVQQLQAVDPARLSAASREAIAGLLEEMQVLDRELVGRVETALQATREAQQAVERNDAAARGYRRALGTAGEGELVDREA
;
A
#
# COMPACT_ATOMS: atom_id res chain seq x y z
N MET A 1 15.92 25.54 -6.06
CA MET A 1 16.41 24.25 -6.58
C MET A 1 16.95 24.52 -7.96
N ASP A 2 18.18 24.08 -8.24
CA ASP A 2 18.73 24.18 -9.58
C ASP A 2 18.27 22.99 -10.45
N GLU A 3 18.54 23.05 -11.74
CA GLU A 3 18.07 22.07 -12.72
C GLU A 3 18.64 20.66 -12.46
N ALA A 4 19.90 20.55 -12.02
CA ALA A 4 20.52 19.27 -11.67
C ALA A 4 19.82 18.62 -10.47
N SER A 5 19.49 19.40 -9.44
CA SER A 5 18.76 18.92 -8.27
C SER A 5 17.35 18.44 -8.61
N VAL A 6 16.68 19.08 -9.59
CA VAL A 6 15.35 18.64 -10.05
C VAL A 6 15.44 17.28 -10.76
N LEU A 7 16.47 17.08 -11.60
CA LEU A 7 16.70 15.80 -12.26
C LEU A 7 17.04 14.69 -11.26
N GLU A 8 17.88 14.99 -10.27
CA GLU A 8 18.20 14.06 -9.19
C GLU A 8 16.96 13.67 -8.40
N LEU A 9 16.09 14.64 -8.12
CA LEU A 9 14.82 14.41 -7.44
C LEU A 9 13.88 13.50 -8.26
N ALA A 10 13.78 13.72 -9.57
CA ALA A 10 12.99 12.86 -10.46
C ALA A 10 13.58 11.43 -10.53
N ALA A 11 14.90 11.30 -10.61
CA ALA A 11 15.58 10.00 -10.61
C ALA A 11 15.35 9.25 -9.29
N ARG A 12 15.50 9.94 -8.15
CA ARG A 12 15.25 9.38 -6.82
C ARG A 12 13.80 8.91 -6.68
N LEU A 13 12.84 9.70 -7.18
CA LEU A 13 11.43 9.34 -7.16
C LEU A 13 11.15 8.07 -7.98
N ARG A 14 11.81 7.91 -9.14
CA ARG A 14 11.76 6.68 -9.93
C ARG A 14 12.35 5.50 -9.17
N ASP A 15 13.49 5.66 -8.51
CA ASP A 15 14.13 4.58 -7.75
C ASP A 15 13.29 4.13 -6.55
N LEU A 16 12.66 5.06 -5.83
CA LEU A 16 11.70 4.72 -4.78
C LEU A 16 10.47 3.99 -5.31
N THR A 17 10.01 4.35 -6.52
CA THR A 17 8.88 3.65 -7.17
C THR A 17 9.25 2.19 -7.47
N VAL A 18 10.47 1.94 -7.94
CA VAL A 18 10.99 0.58 -8.14
C VAL A 18 11.11 -0.17 -6.82
N ALA A 19 11.73 0.43 -5.80
CA ALA A 19 11.89 -0.20 -4.49
C ALA A 19 10.53 -0.56 -3.86
N GLN A 20 9.54 0.32 -3.98
CA GLN A 20 8.19 0.07 -3.49
C GLN A 20 7.53 -1.12 -4.20
N LEU A 21 7.70 -1.22 -5.53
CA LEU A 21 7.18 -2.34 -6.29
C LEU A 21 7.87 -3.66 -5.89
N GLU A 22 9.18 -3.66 -5.66
CA GLU A 22 9.90 -4.85 -5.17
C GLU A 22 9.43 -5.28 -3.78
N ALA A 23 9.26 -4.34 -2.83
CA ALA A 23 8.70 -4.65 -1.51
C ALA A 23 7.27 -5.24 -1.64
N ALA A 24 6.43 -4.66 -2.50
CA ALA A 24 5.09 -5.20 -2.77
C ALA A 24 5.12 -6.60 -3.41
N ARG A 25 6.11 -6.89 -4.28
CA ARG A 25 6.32 -8.23 -4.86
C ARG A 25 6.79 -9.24 -3.81
N ALA A 26 7.58 -8.81 -2.84
CA ALA A 26 8.02 -9.62 -1.70
C ALA A 26 6.92 -9.81 -0.63
N GLY A 27 5.83 -9.03 -0.69
CA GLY A 27 4.78 -9.03 0.33
C GLY A 27 5.13 -8.22 1.58
N GLU A 28 6.18 -7.42 1.51
CA GLU A 28 6.68 -6.53 2.58
C GLU A 28 5.86 -5.23 2.60
N TRP A 29 4.57 -5.36 2.95
CA TRP A 29 3.60 -4.24 2.81
C TRP A 29 3.90 -3.05 3.72
N ASP A 30 4.49 -3.26 4.90
CA ASP A 30 4.90 -2.17 5.78
C ASP A 30 6.01 -1.32 5.14
N GLU A 31 6.99 -1.96 4.51
CA GLU A 31 8.05 -1.28 3.77
C GLU A 31 7.51 -0.58 2.53
N ALA A 32 6.62 -1.25 1.77
CA ALA A 32 5.99 -0.66 0.60
C ALA A 32 5.16 0.60 0.96
N LEU A 33 4.53 0.64 2.15
CA LEU A 33 3.81 1.81 2.63
C LEU A 33 4.74 2.94 3.09
N ALA A 34 5.83 2.62 3.80
CA ALA A 34 6.83 3.62 4.18
C ALA A 34 7.45 4.29 2.95
N LEU A 35 7.75 3.52 1.90
CA LEU A 35 8.25 4.05 0.63
C LEU A 35 7.22 4.93 -0.08
N LEU A 36 5.92 4.64 0.03
CA LEU A 36 4.86 5.49 -0.53
C LEU A 36 4.86 6.89 0.10
N GLU A 37 5.05 6.97 1.41
CA GLU A 37 5.12 8.24 2.15
C GLU A 37 6.35 9.07 1.73
N GLU A 38 7.52 8.43 1.60
CA GLU A 38 8.74 9.09 1.09
C GLU A 38 8.52 9.61 -0.34
N ARG A 39 7.94 8.79 -1.23
CA ARG A 39 7.59 9.19 -2.60
C ARG A 39 6.66 10.40 -2.61
N GLY A 40 5.62 10.40 -1.76
CA GLY A 40 4.66 11.50 -1.66
C GLY A 40 5.33 12.84 -1.34
N THR A 41 6.35 12.82 -0.49
CA THR A 41 7.16 14.01 -0.16
C THR A 41 7.94 14.52 -1.37
N LEU A 42 8.58 13.62 -2.14
CA LEU A 42 9.31 14.00 -3.34
C LEU A 42 8.40 14.51 -4.46
N VAL A 43 7.21 13.92 -4.62
CA VAL A 43 6.21 14.41 -5.59
C VAL A 43 5.82 15.86 -5.29
N GLN A 44 5.60 16.20 -4.01
CA GLN A 44 5.29 17.59 -3.62
C GLN A 44 6.44 18.56 -3.93
N GLN A 45 7.69 18.13 -3.72
CA GLN A 45 8.86 18.91 -4.07
C GLN A 45 8.98 19.13 -5.58
N LEU A 46 8.70 18.11 -6.40
CA LEU A 46 8.68 18.22 -7.86
C LEU A 46 7.56 19.15 -8.35
N GLN A 47 6.37 19.09 -7.73
CA GLN A 47 5.23 19.95 -8.05
C GLN A 47 5.50 21.44 -7.78
N ALA A 48 6.41 21.75 -6.84
CA ALA A 48 6.81 23.12 -6.54
C ALA A 48 7.79 23.71 -7.59
N VAL A 49 8.30 22.90 -8.52
CA VAL A 49 9.21 23.36 -9.58
C VAL A 49 8.40 23.95 -10.73
N ASP A 50 8.75 25.17 -11.15
CA ASP A 50 8.23 25.77 -12.38
C ASP A 50 8.92 25.16 -13.61
N PRO A 51 8.20 24.39 -14.46
CA PRO A 51 8.80 23.73 -15.63
C PRO A 51 9.34 24.71 -16.68
N ALA A 52 8.85 25.96 -16.72
CA ALA A 52 9.31 26.97 -17.65
C ALA A 52 10.77 27.38 -17.40
N ARG A 53 11.27 27.16 -16.18
CA ARG A 53 12.65 27.49 -15.78
C ARG A 53 13.67 26.41 -16.11
N LEU A 54 13.23 25.24 -16.57
CA LEU A 54 14.08 24.12 -16.97
C LEU A 54 14.47 24.22 -18.45
N SER A 55 15.56 23.59 -18.84
CA SER A 55 15.87 23.40 -20.27
C SER A 55 14.90 22.42 -20.92
N ALA A 56 14.85 22.42 -22.26
CA ALA A 56 14.05 21.45 -23.01
C ALA A 56 14.50 20.00 -22.74
N ALA A 57 15.82 19.77 -22.69
CA ALA A 57 16.39 18.46 -22.44
C ALA A 57 16.01 17.91 -21.06
N SER A 58 16.05 18.74 -20.00
CA SER A 58 15.65 18.29 -18.67
C SER A 58 14.15 18.05 -18.56
N ARG A 59 13.33 18.86 -19.21
CA ARG A 59 11.88 18.59 -19.28
C ARG A 59 11.59 17.23 -19.93
N GLU A 60 12.27 16.93 -21.03
CA GLU A 60 12.13 15.65 -21.73
C GLU A 60 12.60 14.47 -20.85
N ALA A 61 13.75 14.61 -20.18
CA ALA A 61 14.26 13.59 -19.26
C ALA A 61 13.30 13.33 -18.08
N ILE A 62 12.78 14.40 -17.47
CA ILE A 62 11.79 14.28 -16.38
C ILE A 62 10.51 13.63 -16.89
N ALA A 63 10.02 14.00 -18.08
CA ALA A 63 8.83 13.39 -18.67
C ALA A 63 9.01 11.88 -18.87
N GLY A 64 10.16 11.44 -19.40
CA GLY A 64 10.48 10.01 -19.56
C GLY A 64 10.47 9.26 -18.23
N LEU A 65 11.08 9.84 -17.18
CA LEU A 65 11.06 9.24 -15.83
C LEU A 65 9.64 9.13 -15.26
N LEU A 66 8.80 10.15 -15.47
CA LEU A 66 7.40 10.13 -15.02
C LEU A 66 6.57 9.09 -15.79
N GLU A 67 6.83 8.88 -17.08
CA GLU A 67 6.19 7.82 -17.87
C GLU A 67 6.59 6.42 -17.38
N GLU A 68 7.87 6.19 -17.10
CA GLU A 68 8.34 4.94 -16.49
C GLU A 68 7.63 4.68 -15.16
N MET A 69 7.55 5.69 -14.29
CA MET A 69 6.86 5.57 -13.01
C MET A 69 5.38 5.22 -13.15
N GLN A 70 4.67 5.81 -14.13
CA GLN A 70 3.26 5.47 -14.36
C GLN A 70 3.07 4.00 -14.72
N VAL A 71 4.00 3.40 -15.45
CA VAL A 71 3.96 1.96 -15.77
C VAL A 71 4.16 1.14 -14.48
N LEU A 72 5.14 1.51 -13.66
CA LEU A 72 5.40 0.84 -12.38
C LEU A 72 4.22 0.96 -11.41
N ASP A 73 3.60 2.14 -11.32
CA ASP A 73 2.45 2.39 -10.45
C ASP A 73 1.23 1.57 -10.86
N ARG A 74 1.00 1.37 -12.17
CA ARG A 74 -0.06 0.46 -12.65
C ARG A 74 0.20 -0.97 -12.21
N GLU A 75 1.45 -1.45 -12.26
CA GLU A 75 1.76 -2.77 -11.74
C GLU A 75 1.55 -2.84 -10.23
N LEU A 76 2.02 -1.84 -9.49
CA LEU A 76 1.86 -1.75 -8.03
C LEU A 76 0.38 -1.82 -7.63
N VAL A 77 -0.51 -1.09 -8.32
CA VAL A 77 -1.96 -1.17 -8.11
C VAL A 77 -2.45 -2.60 -8.28
N GLY A 78 -2.07 -3.30 -9.35
CA GLY A 78 -2.45 -4.70 -9.55
C GLY A 78 -1.96 -5.64 -8.43
N ARG A 79 -0.76 -5.38 -7.88
CA ARG A 79 -0.23 -6.13 -6.73
C ARG A 79 -1.06 -5.89 -5.47
N VAL A 80 -1.39 -4.64 -5.18
CA VAL A 80 -2.22 -4.26 -4.03
C VAL A 80 -3.61 -4.89 -4.14
N GLU A 81 -4.24 -4.83 -5.32
CA GLU A 81 -5.55 -5.44 -5.55
C GLU A 81 -5.54 -6.95 -5.33
N THR A 82 -4.49 -7.63 -5.82
CA THR A 82 -4.30 -9.08 -5.62
C THR A 82 -4.14 -9.42 -4.13
N ALA A 83 -3.31 -8.66 -3.42
CA ALA A 83 -3.09 -8.86 -1.98
C ALA A 83 -4.38 -8.62 -1.17
N LEU A 84 -5.12 -7.54 -1.50
CA LEU A 84 -6.39 -7.23 -0.87
C LEU A 84 -7.41 -8.35 -1.05
N GLN A 85 -7.49 -8.94 -2.25
CA GLN A 85 -8.36 -10.09 -2.51
C GLN A 85 -7.95 -11.30 -1.66
N ALA A 86 -6.66 -11.63 -1.60
CA ALA A 86 -6.15 -12.73 -0.78
C ALA A 86 -6.43 -12.52 0.73
N THR A 87 -6.26 -11.30 1.24
CA THR A 87 -6.56 -10.96 2.64
C THR A 87 -8.04 -11.10 2.95
N ARG A 88 -8.93 -10.70 2.05
CA ARG A 88 -10.39 -10.89 2.21
C ARG A 88 -10.77 -12.36 2.27
N GLU A 89 -10.19 -13.20 1.42
CA GLU A 89 -10.42 -14.64 1.44
C GLU A 89 -9.93 -15.28 2.75
N ALA A 90 -8.76 -14.86 3.24
CA ALA A 90 -8.23 -15.31 4.53
C ALA A 90 -9.15 -14.89 5.69
N GLN A 91 -9.65 -13.64 5.70
CA GLN A 91 -10.61 -13.16 6.69
C GLN A 91 -11.87 -14.03 6.71
N GLN A 92 -12.47 -14.30 5.54
CA GLN A 92 -13.68 -15.14 5.44
C GLN A 92 -13.42 -16.58 5.94
N ALA A 93 -12.20 -17.11 5.74
CA ALA A 93 -11.83 -18.41 6.29
C ALA A 93 -11.77 -18.39 7.82
N VAL A 94 -11.19 -17.34 8.41
CA VAL A 94 -11.16 -17.15 9.88
C VAL A 94 -12.56 -17.06 10.47
N GLU A 95 -13.45 -16.27 9.86
CA GLU A 95 -14.85 -16.13 10.30
C GLU A 95 -15.62 -17.46 10.26
N ARG A 96 -15.42 -18.27 9.21
CA ARG A 96 -16.00 -19.61 9.11
C ARG A 96 -15.48 -20.54 10.19
N ASN A 97 -14.17 -20.51 10.46
CA ASN A 97 -13.55 -21.34 11.49
C ASN A 97 -14.08 -20.99 12.89
N ASP A 98 -14.22 -19.70 13.18
CA ASP A 98 -14.78 -19.21 14.44
C ASP A 98 -16.27 -19.58 14.60
N ALA A 99 -17.06 -19.48 13.52
CA ALA A 99 -18.44 -19.96 13.53
C ALA A 99 -18.54 -21.48 13.81
N ALA A 100 -17.67 -22.29 13.21
CA ALA A 100 -17.60 -23.72 13.46
C ALA A 100 -17.20 -24.03 14.92
N ALA A 101 -16.19 -23.33 15.44
CA ALA A 101 -15.74 -23.48 16.83
C ALA A 101 -16.85 -23.12 17.84
N ARG A 102 -17.63 -22.06 17.58
CA ARG A 102 -18.83 -21.74 18.38
C ARG A 102 -19.88 -22.85 18.31
N GLY A 103 -20.14 -23.39 17.12
CA GLY A 103 -21.07 -24.50 16.95
C GLY A 103 -20.65 -25.73 17.76
N TYR A 104 -19.36 -26.06 17.74
CA TYR A 104 -18.80 -27.19 18.48
C TYR A 104 -18.88 -27.00 20.01
N ARG A 105 -18.54 -25.81 20.52
CA ARG A 105 -18.70 -25.49 21.97
C ARG A 105 -20.15 -25.63 22.45
N ARG A 106 -21.11 -25.20 21.63
CA ARG A 106 -22.54 -25.40 21.94
C ARG A 106 -22.91 -26.88 22.00
N ALA A 107 -22.45 -27.68 21.04
CA ALA A 107 -22.73 -29.12 21.01
C ALA A 107 -22.11 -29.88 22.20
N LEU A 108 -20.97 -29.43 22.70
CA LEU A 108 -20.32 -30.01 23.89
C LEU A 108 -20.92 -29.57 25.23
N GLY A 109 -21.89 -28.65 25.24
CA GLY A 109 -22.44 -28.11 26.48
C GLY A 109 -21.43 -27.25 27.29
N THR A 110 -20.35 -26.80 26.64
CA THR A 110 -19.28 -25.99 27.27
C THR A 110 -19.46 -24.49 27.03
N ALA A 111 -20.55 -24.09 26.35
CA ALA A 111 -20.98 -22.70 26.31
C ALA A 111 -21.56 -22.35 27.69
N GLY A 112 -20.79 -21.61 28.49
CA GLY A 112 -21.14 -21.29 29.87
C GLY A 112 -22.56 -20.75 30.04
N GLU A 113 -23.35 -21.46 30.85
CA GLU A 113 -24.47 -20.91 31.59
C GLU A 113 -23.90 -19.85 32.56
N GLY A 114 -23.90 -18.58 32.18
CA GLY A 114 -23.25 -17.54 32.99
C GLY A 114 -23.65 -16.10 32.72
N GLU A 115 -24.69 -15.86 31.94
CA GLU A 115 -25.36 -14.55 31.82
C GLU A 115 -26.88 -14.76 32.03
N LEU A 116 -27.25 -15.51 33.07
CA LEU A 116 -28.61 -15.45 33.61
C LEU A 116 -28.69 -14.19 34.47
N VAL A 117 -29.12 -13.13 33.80
CA VAL A 117 -29.67 -11.88 34.33
C VAL A 117 -30.23 -12.08 35.76
N ASP A 118 -29.55 -11.49 36.75
CA ASP A 118 -30.17 -11.14 38.04
C ASP A 118 -31.31 -10.17 37.72
N ARG A 119 -32.53 -10.70 37.59
CA ARG A 119 -33.75 -9.92 37.70
C ARG A 119 -34.24 -10.09 39.12
N GLU A 120 -34.00 -9.03 39.89
CA GLU A 120 -34.62 -8.76 41.18
C GLU A 120 -36.10 -9.18 41.21
N ALA A 121 -36.46 -9.93 42.25
CA ALA A 121 -37.81 -10.01 42.80
C ALA A 121 -37.71 -10.23 44.32
#